data_AF-A0A962UQJ1-F1
#
_entry.id   AF-A0A962UQJ1-F1
#
_cell.length_a   1.000
_cell.length_b   1.000
_cell.length_c   1.000
_cell.angle_alpha   90.00
_cell.angle_beta   90.00
_cell.angle_gamma   90.00
#
_symmetry.space_group_name_H-M   'P 1'
#
loop_
_entity.id
_entity.type
_entity.pdbx_description
1 polymer ?
#
loop_
_entity_poly.entity_id
_entity_poly.type
_entity_poly.pdbx_seq_one_letter_code
_entity_poly.pdbx_strand_id
1 'polypeptide(L)'
;LHFHDVKQLLGVLHRLRDHGNTVVVIEHNLDVVKTADWLIDLGPEGGDGGGQIIATGTPQEVAGMPHSHTGRFLAPMLNRR
;
A
#
# COMPACT_ATOMS: atom_id res chain seq x y z
N LEU A 1 8.05 13.05 -2.22
CA LEU A 1 7.99 13.74 -0.91
C LEU A 1 9.21 13.36 -0.10
N HIS A 2 9.76 14.28 0.70
CA HIS A 2 10.86 13.94 1.61
C HIS A 2 10.33 13.01 2.73
N PHE A 3 11.16 12.11 3.27
CA PHE A 3 10.74 11.10 4.25
C PHE A 3 10.04 11.71 5.47
N HIS A 4 10.50 12.89 5.88
CA HIS A 4 9.89 13.65 6.99
C HIS A 4 8.44 14.09 6.69
N ASP A 5 8.18 14.56 5.46
CA ASP A 5 6.87 15.05 5.05
C ASP A 5 5.87 13.89 4.93
N VAL A 6 6.33 12.73 4.45
CA VAL A 6 5.53 11.50 4.39
C VAL A 6 5.06 11.10 5.79
N LYS A 7 5.93 11.18 6.79
CA LYS A 7 5.57 10.86 8.18
C LYS A 7 4.53 11.83 8.75
N GLN A 8 4.65 13.12 8.46
CA GLN A 8 3.64 14.11 8.89
C GLN A 8 2.29 13.86 8.20
N LEU A 9 2.30 13.62 6.90
CA LEU A 9 1.12 13.28 6.11
C LEU A 9 0.42 12.04 6.66
N LEU A 10 1.16 10.93 6.87
CA LEU A 10 0.63 9.71 7.47
C LEU A 10 -0.02 9.97 8.83
N GLY A 11 0.59 10.82 9.66
CA GLY A 11 0.01 11.22 10.94
C GLY A 11 -1.35 11.92 10.81
N VAL A 12 -1.54 12.73 9.77
CA VAL A 12 -2.85 13.35 9.46
C VAL A 12 -3.84 12.31 8.98
N LEU A 13 -3.44 11.43 8.05
CA LEU A 13 -4.32 10.40 7.49
C LEU A 13 -4.81 9.41 8.56
N HIS A 14 -3.91 8.96 9.44
CA HIS A 14 -4.29 8.10 10.56
C HIS A 14 -5.29 8.78 11.50
N ARG A 15 -5.08 10.07 11.84
CA ARG A 15 -6.06 10.81 12.64
C ARG A 15 -7.42 10.93 11.96
N LEU A 16 -7.47 11.10 10.64
CA LEU A 16 -8.75 11.13 9.91
C LEU A 16 -9.46 9.78 10.01
N ARG A 17 -8.73 8.68 9.80
CA ARG A 17 -9.23 7.32 9.96
C ARG A 17 -9.73 7.06 11.39
N ASP A 18 -8.95 7.43 12.40
CA ASP A 18 -9.28 7.18 13.81
C ASP A 18 -10.54 7.94 14.27
N HIS A 19 -10.89 9.03 13.59
CA HIS A 19 -12.18 9.73 13.77
C HIS A 19 -13.36 9.07 13.02
N GLY A 20 -13.17 7.90 12.41
CA GLY A 20 -14.21 7.14 11.71
C GLY A 20 -14.34 7.44 10.22
N ASN A 21 -13.42 8.20 9.63
CA ASN A 21 -13.44 8.45 8.19
C ASN A 21 -12.79 7.29 7.41
N THR A 22 -13.24 7.05 6.18
CA THR A 22 -12.52 6.18 5.23
C THR A 22 -11.62 7.04 4.35
N VAL A 23 -10.35 6.66 4.25
CA VAL A 23 -9.36 7.34 3.41
C VAL A 23 -8.86 6.37 2.35
N VAL A 24 -8.98 6.75 1.07
CA VAL A 24 -8.45 5.99 -0.06
C VAL A 24 -7.31 6.78 -0.68
N VAL A 25 -6.15 6.15 -0.84
CA VAL A 25 -4.94 6.79 -1.37
C VAL A 25 -4.37 5.93 -2.48
N ILE A 26 -3.95 6.56 -3.58
CA ILE A 26 -3.18 5.93 -4.65
C ILE A 26 -1.71 6.22 -4.38
N GLU A 27 -0.91 5.19 -4.13
CA GLU A 27 0.49 5.34 -3.77
C GLU A 27 1.38 4.25 -4.36
N HIS A 28 2.64 4.62 -4.59
CA HIS A 28 3.70 3.70 -4.98
C HIS A 28 4.82 3.65 -3.92
N ASN A 29 4.78 4.56 -2.93
CA ASN A 29 5.76 4.56 -1.85
C ASN A 29 5.45 3.47 -0.83
N LEU A 30 6.31 2.45 -0.78
CA LEU A 30 6.13 1.30 0.09
C LEU A 30 6.17 1.62 1.60
N ASP A 31 6.77 2.73 2.01
CA ASP A 31 6.70 3.19 3.41
C ASP A 31 5.30 3.64 3.82
N VAL A 32 4.48 4.08 2.86
CA VAL A 32 3.06 4.41 3.05
C VAL A 32 2.22 3.15 2.91
N VAL A 33 2.45 2.36 1.86
CA VAL A 33 1.69 1.13 1.56
C VAL A 33 1.74 0.16 2.74
N LYS A 34 2.89 -0.02 3.40
CA LYS A 34 3.04 -0.93 4.54
C LYS A 34 2.21 -0.56 5.77
N THR A 35 1.78 0.70 5.90
CA THR A 35 1.01 1.17 7.06
C THR A 35 -0.49 1.15 6.82
N ALA A 36 -0.94 0.82 5.59
CA ALA A 36 -2.34 0.75 5.26
C ALA A 36 -3.02 -0.43 5.97
N ASP A 37 -4.29 -0.26 6.32
CA ASP A 37 -5.11 -1.34 6.88
C ASP A 37 -5.54 -2.35 5.79
N TRP A 38 -5.67 -1.88 4.53
CA TRP A 38 -6.07 -2.69 3.39
C TRP A 38 -5.42 -2.19 2.09
N LEU A 39 -5.08 -3.11 1.20
CA LEU A 39 -4.50 -2.86 -0.11
C LEU A 39 -5.38 -3.41 -1.23
N ILE A 40 -5.38 -2.69 -2.35
CA ILE A 40 -5.94 -3.12 -3.63
C ILE A 40 -4.83 -2.89 -4.66
N ASP A 41 -4.26 -3.98 -5.19
CA ASP A 41 -3.19 -3.93 -6.17
C ASP A 41 -3.77 -4.09 -7.58
N LEU A 42 -3.37 -3.18 -8.46
CA LEU A 42 -3.84 -3.13 -9.84
C LEU A 42 -2.70 -3.48 -10.79
N GLY A 43 -2.99 -4.29 -11.80
CA GLY A 43 -2.01 -4.72 -12.78
C GLY A 43 -2.60 -5.72 -13.76
N PRO A 44 -1.83 -6.73 -14.22
CA PRO A 44 -0.42 -7.02 -13.86
C PRO A 44 0.58 -5.98 -14.38
N GLU A 45 0.25 -5.27 -15.46
CA GLU A 45 1.10 -4.26 -16.08
C GLU A 45 0.42 -2.88 -16.10
N GLY A 46 1.11 -1.88 -16.64
CA GLY A 46 0.52 -0.58 -16.96
C GLY A 46 -0.17 -0.56 -18.33
N GLY A 47 -1.07 0.41 -18.55
CA GLY A 47 -1.76 0.60 -19.83
C GLY A 47 -2.68 -0.56 -20.19
N ASP A 48 -2.64 -1.00 -21.45
CA ASP A 48 -3.52 -2.06 -21.98
C ASP A 48 -3.29 -3.43 -21.32
N GLY A 49 -2.12 -3.64 -20.71
CA GLY A 49 -1.80 -4.85 -19.95
C GLY A 49 -2.27 -4.81 -18.49
N GLY A 50 -2.93 -3.74 -18.07
CA GLY A 50 -3.38 -3.51 -16.71
C GLY A 50 -4.89 -3.61 -16.53
N GLY A 51 -5.40 -2.88 -15.53
CA GLY A 51 -6.83 -2.68 -15.30
C GLY A 51 -7.52 -3.81 -14.53
N GLN A 52 -6.78 -4.80 -14.04
CA GLN A 52 -7.31 -5.89 -13.23
C GLN A 52 -6.93 -5.71 -11.76
N ILE A 53 -7.82 -6.14 -10.88
CA ILE A 53 -7.50 -6.31 -9.46
C ILE A 53 -6.75 -7.63 -9.35
N ILE A 54 -5.43 -7.56 -9.14
CA ILE A 54 -4.57 -8.75 -9.08
C ILE A 54 -4.36 -9.24 -7.66
N ALA A 55 -4.44 -8.36 -6.65
CA ALA A 55 -4.35 -8.74 -5.25
C ALA A 55 -5.16 -7.77 -4.37
N THR A 56 -5.74 -8.31 -3.30
CA THR A 56 -6.43 -7.52 -2.27
C THR A 56 -6.23 -8.16 -0.91
N GLY A 57 -6.09 -7.35 0.13
CA GLY A 57 -5.89 -7.86 1.47
C GLY A 57 -5.15 -6.88 2.36
N THR A 58 -4.82 -7.31 3.57
CA THR A 58 -3.85 -6.62 4.41
C THR A 58 -2.46 -6.59 3.74
N PRO A 59 -1.57 -5.66 4.13
CA PRO A 59 -0.18 -5.65 3.65
C PRO A 59 0.53 -7.00 3.75
N GLN A 60 0.30 -7.75 4.82
CA GLN A 60 0.89 -9.06 5.07
C GLN A 60 0.35 -10.13 4.11
N GLU A 61 -0.95 -10.13 3.83
CA GLU A 61 -1.57 -11.06 2.88
C GLU A 61 -1.08 -10.79 1.46
N VAL A 62 -1.09 -9.53 1.02
CA VAL A 62 -0.62 -9.14 -0.32
C VAL A 62 0.87 -9.42 -0.49
N ALA A 63 1.69 -9.23 0.55
CA ALA A 63 3.10 -9.59 0.52
C ALA A 63 3.35 -11.10 0.29
N GLY A 64 2.39 -11.96 0.60
CA GLY A 64 2.44 -13.39 0.32
C GLY A 64 2.01 -13.79 -1.10
N MET A 65 1.51 -12.85 -1.91
CA MET A 65 0.94 -13.13 -3.23
C MET A 65 2.01 -12.99 -4.34
N PRO A 66 2.47 -14.09 -4.97
CA PRO A 66 3.61 -14.08 -5.88
C PRO A 66 3.35 -13.36 -7.22
N HIS A 67 2.08 -13.16 -7.58
CA HIS A 67 1.65 -12.48 -8.81
C HIS A 67 1.52 -10.96 -8.64
N SER A 68 1.66 -10.44 -7.42
CA SER A 68 1.62 -9.00 -7.13
C SER A 68 3.03 -8.42 -7.14
N HIS A 69 3.28 -7.45 -8.03
CA HIS A 69 4.53 -6.69 -8.02
C HIS A 69 4.69 -5.95 -6.70
N THR A 70 3.62 -5.31 -6.24
CA THR A 70 3.58 -4.62 -4.94
C THR A 70 3.94 -5.56 -3.80
N GLY A 71 3.32 -6.74 -3.74
CA GLY A 71 3.57 -7.77 -2.74
C GLY A 71 5.04 -8.22 -2.70
N ARG A 72 5.63 -8.47 -3.87
CA ARG A 72 7.05 -8.87 -4.00
C ARG A 72 8.00 -7.86 -3.36
N PHE A 73 7.77 -6.56 -3.51
CA PHE A 73 8.61 -5.52 -2.91
C PHE A 73 8.21 -5.17 -1.47
N LEU A 74 6.96 -5.40 -1.09
CA LEU A 74 6.45 -5.15 0.26
C LEU A 74 6.97 -6.19 1.27
N ALA A 75 7.08 -7.46 0.86
CA ALA A 75 7.53 -8.57 1.70
C ALA A 75 8.85 -8.29 2.48
N PRO A 76 9.96 -7.85 1.85
CA PRO A 76 11.19 -7.56 2.58
C PRO A 76 11.07 -6.38 3.55
N MET A 77 10.14 -5.45 3.32
CA MET A 77 9.95 -4.29 4.21
C MET A 77 9.20 -4.64 5.49
N LEU A 78 8.31 -5.63 5.45
CA LEU A 78 7.58 -6.11 6.64
C LEU A 78 8.47 -6.97 7.57
N ASN A 79 9.49 -7.62 7.01
CA ASN A 79 10.42 -8.47 7.78
C ASN A 79 11.56 -7.68 8.45
N ARG A 80 11.69 -6.38 8.17
CA ARG A 80 12.74 -5.53 8.73
C ARG A 80 12.24 -4.95 10.07
N ARG A 81 12.72 -5.54 11.19
CA ARG A 81 12.50 -5.02 12.54
C ARG A 81 13.27 -3.74 12.79
#